data_AF-A0A6H1P5M8-F1
#
_entry.id   AF-A0A6H1P5M8-F1
#
_cell.length_a   1.000
_cell.length_b   1.000
_cell.length_c   1.000
_cell.angle_alpha   90.00
_cell.angle_beta   90.00
_cell.angle_gamma   90.00
#
_symmetry.space_group_name_H-M   'P 1'
#
loop_
_entity.id
_entity.type
_entity.pdbx_description
1 polymer ?
#
loop_
_entity_poly.entity_id
_entity_poly.type
_entity_poly.pdbx_seq_one_letter_code
_entity_poly.pdbx_strand_id
1 'polypeptide(L)' 'MLDLDKTREKIIALDESGAKTLLMITASYVEMVHGGNGGFTNDKCVDALIKMFNSIPEPDTLLRLKKEKEHEN' A
#
# COMPACT_ATOMS: atom_id res chain seq x y z
N MET A 1 -8.92 2.62 -11.48
CA MET A 1 -9.82 3.15 -10.43
C MET A 1 -9.56 2.35 -9.16
N LEU A 2 -9.57 3.01 -8.01
CA LEU A 2 -9.38 2.37 -6.71
C LEU A 2 -10.73 1.89 -6.18
N ASP A 3 -10.83 0.61 -5.83
CA ASP A 3 -11.98 0.07 -5.11
C ASP A 3 -11.75 0.25 -3.61
N LEU A 4 -12.42 1.24 -3.00
CA LEU A 4 -12.16 1.65 -1.63
C LEU A 4 -12.52 0.57 -0.61
N ASP A 5 -13.61 -0.16 -0.84
CA ASP A 5 -14.06 -1.21 0.07
C ASP A 5 -13.08 -2.38 0.07
N LYS A 6 -12.68 -2.86 -1.11
CA LYS A 6 -11.66 -3.92 -1.21
C LYS A 6 -10.31 -3.48 -0.68
N THR A 7 -9.90 -2.23 -0.97
CA THR A 7 -8.63 -1.68 -0.46
C THR A 7 -8.64 -1.66 1.06
N ARG A 8 -9.76 -1.26 1.68
CA ARG A 8 -9.92 -1.25 3.13
C ARG A 8 -9.79 -2.65 3.73
N GLU A 9 -10.47 -3.64 3.15
CA GLU A 9 -10.38 -5.05 3.61
C GLU A 9 -8.94 -5.56 3.54
N LYS A 10 -8.23 -5.28 2.44
CA LYS A 10 -6.82 -5.63 2.28
C LYS A 10 -5.92 -4.98 3.32
N ILE A 11 -6.14 -3.69 3.62
CA ILE A 11 -5.36 -2.98 4.64
C ILE A 11 -5.60 -3.56 6.05
N ILE A 12 -6.85 -3.91 6.38
CA ILE A 12 -7.18 -4.54 7.68
C ILE A 12 -6.47 -5.89 7.84
N ALA A 13 -6.30 -6.64 6.74
CA ALA A 13 -5.64 -7.93 6.75
C ALA A 13 -4.10 -7.86 6.82
N LEU A 14 -3.49 -6.68 6.66
CA LEU A 14 -2.05 -6.51 6.78
C LEU A 14 -1.59 -6.64 8.23
N ASP A 15 -0.35 -7.12 8.40
CA ASP A 15 0.36 -6.97 9.66
C ASP A 15 0.81 -5.51 9.87
N GLU A 16 1.24 -5.20 11.09
CA GLU A 16 1.66 -3.85 11.46
C GLU A 16 2.81 -3.33 10.58
N SER A 17 3.73 -4.21 10.19
CA SER A 17 4.88 -3.85 9.34
C SER A 17 4.45 -3.46 7.92
N GLY A 18 3.55 -4.24 7.32
CA GLY A 18 2.96 -3.97 6.01
C GLY A 18 2.16 -2.67 6.01
N ALA A 19 1.35 -2.44 7.05
CA ALA A 19 0.60 -1.19 7.21
C ALA A 19 1.52 0.04 7.35
N LYS A 20 2.58 -0.05 8.17
CA LYS A 20 3.60 1.01 8.29
C LYS A 20 4.29 1.29 6.96
N THR A 21 4.64 0.25 6.21
CA THR A 21 5.30 0.39 4.90
C THR A 21 4.42 1.16 3.92
N LEU A 22 3.13 0.83 3.84
CA LEU A 22 2.17 1.57 3.00
C LEU A 22 2.07 3.05 3.40
N LEU A 23 2.00 3.34 4.70
CA LEU A 23 1.95 4.72 5.19
C LEU A 23 3.20 5.50 4.78
N MET A 24 4.39 4.91 4.96
CA MET A 24 5.66 5.57 4.63
C MET A 24 5.80 5.87 3.14
N ILE A 25 5.38 4.94 2.27
CA ILE A 25 5.40 5.16 0.81
C ILE A 25 4.39 6.24 0.43
N THR A 26 3.18 6.20 1.01
CA THR A 26 2.14 7.21 0.77
C THR A 26 2.65 8.61 1.13
N ALA A 27 3.20 8.76 2.33
CA ALA A 27 3.77 10.03 2.79
C ALA A 27 4.90 10.50 1.86
N SER A 28 5.78 9.58 1.44
CA SER A 28 6.88 9.90 0.53
C SER A 28 6.39 10.44 -0.82
N TYR A 29 5.33 9.84 -1.40
CA TYR A 29 4.74 10.34 -2.65
C TYR A 29 4.06 11.70 -2.47
N VAL A 30 3.40 11.94 -1.33
CA VAL A 30 2.82 13.26 -0.99
C VAL A 30 3.92 14.32 -0.88
N GLU A 31 5.01 14.03 -0.18
CA GLU A 31 6.14 14.95 -0.07
C GLU A 31 6.80 15.24 -1.42
N MET A 32 6.96 14.21 -2.26
CA MET A 32 7.55 14.36 -3.60
C MET A 32 6.69 15.24 -4.52
N VAL A 33 5.36 15.10 -4.47
CA VAL A 33 4.47 15.94 -5.29
C VAL A 33 4.37 17.36 -4.72
N HIS A 34 4.40 17.51 -3.40
CA HIS A 34 4.38 18.81 -2.74
C HIS A 34 5.68 19.60 -2.96
N GLY A 35 6.83 18.91 -2.97
CA GLY A 35 8.16 19.51 -3.16
C GLY A 35 8.40 20.14 -4.53
N GLY A 36 7.49 19.97 -5.50
CA GLY A 36 7.37 20.86 -6.65
C GLY A 36 8.51 20.83 -7.68
N ASN A 37 9.38 19.82 -7.67
CA ASN A 37 10.51 19.72 -8.62
C ASN A 37 10.09 19.42 -10.08
N GLY A 38 8.79 19.36 -10.37
CA GLY A 38 8.20 19.16 -11.70
C GLY A 38 8.28 17.72 -12.25
N GLY A 39 9.15 16.86 -11.71
CA GLY A 39 9.32 15.49 -12.17
C GLY A 39 8.21 14.54 -11.73
N PHE A 40 7.67 14.77 -10.53
CA PHE A 40 6.62 13.97 -9.91
C PHE A 40 5.34 14.81 -9.77
N THR A 41 4.45 14.70 -10.76
CA THR A 41 3.21 15.49 -10.86
C THR A 41 2.07 14.87 -10.04
N ASN A 42 0.98 15.64 -9.86
CA ASN A 42 -0.25 15.14 -9.23
C ASN A 42 -0.75 13.84 -9.85
N ASP A 43 -0.80 13.77 -11.19
CA ASP A 43 -1.27 12.57 -11.89
C ASP A 43 -0.36 11.36 -11.62
N LYS A 44 0.96 11.54 -11.65
CA LYS A 44 1.92 10.48 -11.33
C LYS A 44 1.79 10.02 -9.87
N CYS A 45 1.52 10.94 -8.95
CA CYS A 45 1.26 10.62 -7.55
C CYS A 45 0.00 9.76 -7.41
N VAL A 46 -1.11 10.18 -8.02
CA VAL A 46 -2.37 9.44 -8.01
C VAL A 46 -2.21 8.05 -8.64
N ASP A 47 -1.58 7.95 -9.81
CA ASP A 47 -1.33 6.67 -10.49
C ASP A 47 -0.46 5.73 -9.66
N ALA A 48 0.60 6.25 -9.02
CA ALA A 48 1.48 5.47 -8.18
C ALA A 48 0.76 4.95 -6.93
N LEU A 49 -0.07 5.78 -6.29
CA LEU A 49 -0.90 5.37 -5.15
C LEU A 49 -1.92 4.30 -5.56
N ILE A 50 -2.65 4.49 -6.66
CA ILE A 50 -3.60 3.49 -7.18
C ILE A 50 -2.89 2.17 -7.45
N LYS A 51 -1.73 2.20 -8.10
CA LYS A 51 -0.94 1.00 -8.39
C LYS A 51 -0.49 0.29 -7.10
N MET A 52 -0.02 1.06 -6.12
CA MET A 52 0.41 0.53 -4.83
C MET A 52 -0.74 -0.15 -4.09
N PHE A 53 -1.89 0.52 -3.93
CA PHE A 53 -3.02 -0.05 -3.22
C PHE A 53 -3.62 -1.28 -3.93
N ASN A 54 -3.66 -1.27 -5.26
CA ASN A 54 -4.10 -2.44 -6.04
C ASN A 54 -3.11 -3.61 -5.98
N SER A 55 -1.85 -3.36 -5.63
CA SER A 55 -0.82 -4.40 -5.48
C SER A 55 -0.84 -5.10 -4.12
N ILE A 56 -1.65 -4.60 -3.16
CA ILE A 56 -1.81 -5.28 -1.87
C ILE A 56 -2.44 -6.67 -2.14
N PRO A 57 -1.82 -7.76 -1.66
CA PRO A 57 -2.35 -9.10 -1.83
C PRO A 57 -3.76 -9.23 -1.24
N GLU A 58 -4.53 -10.19 -1.76
CA GLU A 58 -5.85 -10.48 -1.22
C GLU A 58 -5.77 -10.94 0.25
N PRO A 59 -6.80 -10.66 1.08
CA PRO A 59 -6.80 -11.02 2.50
C PRO A 59 -6.43 -12.48 2.78
N ASP A 60 -6.95 -13.42 1.98
CA ASP A 60 -6.65 -14.85 2.11
C ASP A 60 -5.17 -15.17 1.89
N THR A 61 -4.51 -14.43 0.99
CA THR A 61 -3.08 -14.57 0.73
C THR A 61 -2.26 -14.04 1.91
N LEU A 62 -2.66 -12.90 2.48
CA LEU A 62 -2.01 -12.31 3.66
C LEU A 62 -2.15 -13.23 4.88
N LEU A 63 -3.33 -13.81 5.09
CA LEU A 63 -3.56 -14.79 6.16
C LEU A 63 -2.69 -16.05 5.99
N ARG A 64 -2.53 -16.54 4.76
CA ARG A 64 -1.65 -17.69 4.47
C ARG A 64 -0.18 -17.36 4.80
N LEU A 65 0.33 -16.23 4.30
CA LEU A 65 1.71 -15.79 4.54
C LEU A 65 2.01 -15.59 6.03
N LYS A 66 1.03 -15.11 6.80
CA LYS A 66 1.16 -14.97 8.25
C LYS A 66 1.33 -16.32 8.95
N LYS A 67 0.49 -17.30 8.60
CA LYS A 67 0.59 -18.66 9.14
C LYS A 67 1.91 -19.34 8.79
N GLU A 68 2.39 -19.16 7.56
CA GLU A 68 3.70 -19.69 7.13
C GLU A 68 4.83 -19.13 8.00
N LYS A 69 4.85 -17.82 8.26
CA LYS A 69 5.83 -17.18 9.17
C LYS A 69 5.74 -17.65 10.62
N GLU A 70 4.55 -18.05 11.09
CA GLU A 70 4.35 -18.59 12.44
C GLU A 70 4.86 -20.03 12.56
N HIS A 71 4.90 -20.79 11.46
CA HIS A 71 5.43 -22.16 11.43
C HIS A 71 6.95 -22.24 11.19
N GLU A 72 7.57 -21.17 10.69
CA GLU A 72 9.02 -21.09 10.47
C GLU A 72 9.81 -20.64 11.73
N ASN A 73 9.13 -20.20 12.79
CA ASN A 73 9.71 -19.79 14.07
C ASN A 73 9.46 -20.82 15.18
#